data_AF-A0A2C9U3P5-F1
#
_entry.id   AF-A0A2C9U3P5-F1
#
_cell.length_a   1.000
_cell.length_b   1.000
_cell.length_c   1.000
_cell.angle_alpha   90.00
_cell.angle_beta   90.00
_cell.angle_gamma   90.00
#
_symmetry.space_group_name_H-M   'P 1'
#
loop_
_entity.id
_entity.type
_entity.pdbx_description
1 polymer ?
#
loop_
_entity_poly.entity_id
_entity_poly.type
_entity_poly.pdbx_seq_one_letter_code
_entity_poly.pdbx_strand_id
1 'polypeptide(L)'
;MGMVNLTEGAISKITSGRATAAELKPTLQVTELKQVQTKQPQQSDRFRLVLSDGSHLQQAMLGTQINHLVKDGHLRPGSVVQLIQYTCTTVQGRIIMNAPRQSERGAYVNNTSSMGSGGGGECYKCHQIGHWARDCPGLTAVPPAYGSSGRFGGISKPQFSGF
;
A
#
# COMPACT_ATOMS: atom_id res chain seq x y z
N MET A 1 10.29 21.74 -17.39
CA MET A 1 10.23 20.95 -16.14
C MET A 1 8.88 21.20 -15.49
N GLY A 2 8.06 20.16 -15.26
CA GLY A 2 6.78 20.33 -14.58
C GLY A 2 7.01 20.78 -13.13
N MET A 3 6.54 21.97 -12.77
CA MET A 3 6.56 22.44 -11.39
C MET A 3 5.65 21.52 -10.57
N VAL A 4 6.24 20.76 -9.66
CA VAL A 4 5.50 19.90 -8.75
C VAL A 4 4.88 20.81 -7.69
N ASN A 5 3.56 20.85 -7.61
CA ASN A 5 2.85 21.72 -6.68
C ASN A 5 2.93 21.15 -5.26
N LEU A 6 3.86 21.68 -4.45
CA LEU A 6 3.94 21.40 -3.03
C LEU A 6 2.91 22.25 -2.27
N THR A 7 2.39 21.72 -1.17
CA THR A 7 1.40 22.44 -0.34
C THR A 7 2.10 23.43 0.59
N GLU A 8 2.43 24.60 0.06
CA GLU A 8 3.15 25.64 0.79
C GLU A 8 2.51 26.00 2.15
N GLY A 9 3.34 26.08 3.19
CA GLY A 9 2.92 26.41 4.55
C GLY A 9 2.18 25.28 5.28
N ALA A 10 2.01 24.11 4.68
CA ALA A 10 1.35 22.96 5.32
C ALA A 10 2.08 22.51 6.59
N ILE A 11 3.40 22.41 6.55
CA ILE A 11 4.22 22.00 7.70
C ILE A 11 3.98 22.95 8.88
N SER A 12 3.97 24.26 8.65
CA SER A 12 3.70 25.25 9.70
C SER A 12 2.33 25.01 10.33
N LYS A 13 1.28 24.83 9.52
CA LYS A 13 -0.09 24.56 10.01
C LYS A 13 -0.19 23.27 10.85
N ILE A 14 0.48 22.20 10.40
CA ILE A 14 0.51 20.91 11.10
C ILE A 14 1.26 21.03 12.42
N THR A 15 2.46 21.60 12.40
CA THR A 15 3.32 21.73 13.58
C THR A 15 2.72 22.68 14.62
N SER A 16 2.00 23.72 14.19
CA SER A 16 1.25 24.60 15.09
C SER A 16 -0.01 23.96 15.70
N GLY A 17 -0.33 22.70 15.37
CA GLY A 17 -1.52 22.01 15.87
C GLY A 17 -2.84 22.57 15.31
N ARG A 18 -2.78 23.36 14.23
CA ARG A 18 -3.94 23.99 13.58
C ARG A 18 -4.56 23.13 12.48
N ALA A 19 -3.96 21.99 12.14
CA ALA A 19 -4.45 21.12 11.09
C ALA A 19 -4.21 19.64 11.41
N THR A 20 -5.27 18.84 11.30
CA THR A 20 -5.21 17.37 11.47
C THR A 20 -5.15 16.65 10.11
N ALA A 21 -4.75 15.38 10.11
CA ALA A 21 -4.70 14.56 8.88
C ALA A 21 -6.06 14.34 8.19
N ALA A 22 -7.17 14.59 8.90
CA ALA A 22 -8.50 14.57 8.31
C ALA A 22 -8.80 15.83 7.48
N GLU A 23 -8.19 16.96 7.86
CA GLU A 23 -8.47 18.28 7.27
C GLU A 23 -7.49 18.66 6.17
N LEU A 24 -6.22 18.26 6.32
CA LEU A 24 -5.16 18.64 5.39
C LEU A 24 -4.43 17.39 4.89
N LYS A 25 -4.40 17.22 3.56
CA LYS A 25 -3.63 16.16 2.89
C LYS A 25 -2.49 16.77 2.07
N PRO A 26 -1.44 17.28 2.73
CA PRO A 26 -0.42 18.06 2.06
C PRO A 26 0.46 17.20 1.16
N THR A 27 0.81 17.76 0.02
CA THR A 27 1.80 17.23 -0.91
C THR A 27 3.16 17.82 -0.55
N LEU A 28 4.09 16.98 -0.11
CA LEU A 28 5.41 17.36 0.38
C LEU A 28 6.50 16.61 -0.38
N GLN A 29 7.70 17.18 -0.45
CA GLN A 29 8.86 16.53 -1.04
C GLN A 29 9.75 15.92 0.04
N VAL A 30 10.23 14.70 -0.18
CA VAL A 30 11.27 14.08 0.64
C VAL A 30 12.61 14.68 0.23
N THR A 31 13.25 15.47 1.08
CA THR A 31 14.57 16.06 0.79
C THR A 31 15.71 15.18 1.28
N GLU A 32 15.52 14.50 2.41
CA GLU A 32 16.50 13.56 2.96
C GLU A 32 15.83 12.29 3.49
N LEU A 33 16.57 11.18 3.41
CA LEU A 33 16.18 9.88 3.96
C LEU A 33 17.40 9.23 4.63
N LYS A 34 17.27 8.87 5.91
CA LYS A 34 18.33 8.22 6.70
C LYS A 34 17.76 7.04 7.48
N GLN A 35 18.42 5.89 7.40
CA GLN A 35 18.11 4.74 8.25
C GLN A 35 18.67 5.01 9.66
N VAL A 36 17.82 4.89 10.67
CA VAL A 36 18.22 5.02 12.08
C VAL A 36 18.60 3.63 12.57
N GLN A 37 19.87 3.47 12.95
CA GLN A 37 20.38 2.23 13.51
C GLN A 37 19.78 2.04 14.91
N THR A 38 18.92 1.03 15.09
CA THR A 38 18.43 0.63 16.40
C THR A 38 19.46 -0.26 17.07
N LYS A 39 19.75 -0.03 18.35
CA LYS A 39 20.73 -0.82 19.12
C LYS A 39 20.20 -2.22 19.50
N GLN A 40 18.94 -2.54 19.20
CA GLN A 40 18.32 -3.83 19.52
C GLN A 40 18.09 -4.66 18.25
N PRO A 41 18.66 -5.89 18.16
CA PRO A 41 18.59 -6.74 16.97
C PRO A 41 17.19 -7.29 16.64
N GLN A 42 16.19 -7.02 17.49
CA GLN A 42 14.82 -7.50 17.31
C GLN A 42 13.83 -6.38 16.95
N GLN A 43 14.26 -5.12 16.88
CA GLN A 43 13.40 -4.02 16.45
C GLN A 43 13.52 -3.76 14.95
N SER A 44 12.36 -3.50 14.34
CA SER A 44 12.22 -3.15 12.93
C SER A 44 13.02 -1.89 12.59
N ASP A 45 13.59 -1.87 11.37
CA ASP A 45 14.29 -0.70 10.84
C ASP A 45 13.45 0.57 10.99
N ARG A 46 14.05 1.66 11.46
CA ARG A 46 13.34 2.92 11.62
C ARG A 46 13.94 3.95 10.68
N PHE A 47 13.16 4.49 9.76
CA PHE A 47 13.65 5.51 8.82
C PHE A 47 13.27 6.91 9.29
N ARG A 48 14.24 7.82 9.28
CA ARG A 48 14.05 9.25 9.48
C ARG A 48 14.07 9.93 8.12
N LEU A 49 13.13 10.84 7.93
CA LEU A 49 12.95 11.59 6.69
C LEU A 49 12.97 13.08 7.01
N VAL A 50 13.36 13.89 6.04
CA VAL A 50 13.12 15.34 6.05
C VAL A 50 12.15 15.64 4.93
N LEU A 51 11.05 16.31 5.28
CA LEU A 51 9.97 16.68 4.36
C LEU A 51 10.01 18.19 4.12
N SER A 52 9.74 18.62 2.90
CA SER A 52 9.61 20.02 2.51
C SER A 52 8.25 20.33 1.92
N ASP A 53 7.65 21.46 2.31
CA ASP A 53 6.46 22.02 1.67
C ASP A 53 6.76 23.09 0.62
N GLY A 54 8.04 23.36 0.36
CA GLY A 54 8.50 24.48 -0.48
C GLY A 54 8.92 25.71 0.32
N SER A 55 8.35 25.93 1.51
CA SER A 55 8.76 27.01 2.41
C SER A 55 9.43 26.53 3.71
N HIS A 56 8.99 25.41 4.29
CA HIS A 56 9.59 24.87 5.52
C HIS A 56 10.13 23.45 5.31
N LEU A 57 11.05 23.06 6.19
CA LEU A 57 11.60 21.71 6.29
C LEU A 57 11.27 21.13 7.65
N GLN A 58 10.82 19.88 7.69
CA GLN A 58 10.46 19.21 8.94
C GLN A 58 10.97 17.79 8.98
N GLN A 59 11.50 17.40 10.14
CA GLN A 59 11.89 16.03 10.40
C GLN A 59 10.66 15.17 10.66
N ALA A 60 10.60 14.03 9.97
CA ALA A 60 9.56 13.03 10.11
C ALA A 60 10.15 11.65 10.41
N MET A 61 9.39 10.83 11.12
CA MET A 61 9.68 9.41 11.30
C MET A 61 8.72 8.59 10.45
N LEU A 62 9.26 7.71 9.63
CA LEU A 62 8.47 6.77 8.86
C LEU A 62 7.91 5.68 9.79
N GLY A 63 6.62 5.39 9.66
CA GLY A 63 6.01 4.24 10.32
C GLY A 63 6.55 2.92 9.75
N THR A 64 6.78 1.95 10.64
CA THR A 64 7.37 0.65 10.26
C THR A 64 6.59 -0.11 9.18
N GLN A 65 5.29 0.13 9.11
CA GLN A 65 4.37 -0.46 8.13
C GLN A 65 4.74 -0.13 6.67
N ILE A 66 5.30 1.06 6.43
CA ILE A 66 5.66 1.55 5.07
C ILE A 66 7.17 1.56 4.82
N ASN A 67 7.95 0.89 5.67
CA ASN A 67 9.38 0.70 5.47
C ASN A 67 9.72 0.00 4.14
N HIS A 68 8.83 -0.87 3.66
CA HIS A 68 9.02 -1.57 2.40
C HIS A 68 9.15 -0.59 1.23
N LEU A 69 8.44 0.54 1.23
CA LEU A 69 8.54 1.56 0.17
C LEU A 69 9.95 2.16 0.08
N VAL A 70 10.65 2.27 1.20
CA VAL A 70 12.05 2.73 1.23
C VAL A 70 12.99 1.64 0.74
N LYS A 71 12.80 0.41 1.23
CA LYS A 71 13.65 -0.75 0.88
C LYS A 71 13.53 -1.12 -0.60
N ASP A 72 12.33 -0.99 -1.16
CA ASP A 72 12.01 -1.25 -2.55
C ASP A 72 12.38 -0.06 -3.46
N GLY A 73 12.92 1.02 -2.90
CA GLY A 73 13.38 2.20 -3.64
C GLY A 73 12.26 3.11 -4.15
N HIS A 74 10.99 2.79 -3.89
CA HIS A 74 9.83 3.61 -4.25
C HIS A 74 9.82 4.97 -3.53
N LEU A 75 10.32 5.02 -2.31
CA LEU A 75 10.46 6.23 -1.51
C LEU A 75 11.95 6.55 -1.33
N ARG A 76 12.38 7.66 -1.93
CA ARG A 76 13.78 8.10 -1.98
C ARG A 76 13.86 9.63 -1.88
N PRO A 77 15.04 10.19 -1.58
CA PRO A 77 15.25 11.64 -1.68
C PRO A 77 14.87 12.14 -3.07
N GLY A 78 14.14 13.25 -3.12
CA GLY A 78 13.52 13.81 -4.32
C GLY A 78 12.09 13.33 -4.59
N SER A 79 11.63 12.22 -3.99
CA SER A 79 10.25 11.75 -4.14
C SER A 79 9.25 12.75 -3.57
N VAL A 80 8.16 12.97 -4.29
CA VAL A 80 7.02 13.78 -3.82
C VAL A 80 5.94 12.85 -3.30
N VAL A 81 5.49 13.10 -2.07
CA VAL A 81 4.56 12.26 -1.32
C VAL A 81 3.38 13.10 -0.83
N GLN A 82 2.18 12.55 -0.94
CA GLN A 82 1.00 13.15 -0.33
C GLN A 82 0.72 12.47 1.01
N LEU A 83 0.67 13.25 2.07
CA LEU A 83 0.36 12.73 3.40
C LEU A 83 -1.16 12.50 3.53
N ILE A 84 -1.56 11.23 3.51
CA ILE A 84 -2.98 10.84 3.67
C ILE A 84 -3.31 10.58 5.14
N GLN A 85 -2.40 9.91 5.86
CA GLN A 85 -2.51 9.67 7.30
C GLN A 85 -1.18 9.98 7.99
N TYR A 86 -1.22 10.89 8.96
CA TYR A 86 -0.07 11.26 9.75
C TYR A 86 -0.49 11.64 11.15
N THR A 87 0.41 11.45 12.10
CA THR A 87 0.25 11.90 13.48
C THR A 87 1.33 12.94 13.78
N CYS A 88 0.93 14.13 14.18
CA CYS A 88 1.85 15.14 14.70
C CYS A 88 1.98 14.98 16.22
N THR A 89 3.20 14.85 16.73
CA THR A 89 3.44 14.85 18.18
C THR A 89 3.99 16.21 18.60
N THR A 90 3.13 17.01 19.26
CA THR A 90 3.39 18.41 19.62
C THR A 90 4.57 18.59 20.58
N VAL A 91 4.97 17.54 21.32
CA VAL A 91 6.12 17.60 22.25
C VAL A 91 7.48 17.75 21.56
N GLN A 92 7.61 17.48 20.26
CA GLN A 92 8.89 17.67 19.53
C GLN A 92 8.71 18.20 18.09
N GLY A 93 7.50 18.63 17.71
CA GLY A 93 7.18 19.02 16.33
C GLY A 93 7.43 17.91 15.30
N ARG A 94 7.41 16.64 15.74
CA ARG A 94 7.77 15.50 14.88
C ARG A 94 6.52 14.96 14.19
N ILE A 95 6.61 14.81 12.87
CA ILE A 95 5.57 14.19 12.05
C ILE A 95 5.86 12.69 11.99
N ILE A 96 4.89 11.87 12.34
CA ILE A 96 4.94 10.42 12.15
C ILE A 96 4.05 10.11 10.96
N MET A 97 4.63 9.55 9.90
CA MET A 97 3.86 9.11 8.74
C MET A 97 3.35 7.70 8.99
N ASN A 98 2.04 7.54 8.92
CA ASN A 98 1.40 6.25 9.11
C ASN A 98 0.91 5.73 7.75
N ALA A 99 0.93 4.41 7.57
CA ALA A 99 0.22 3.83 6.45
C ALA A 99 -1.27 4.20 6.57
N PRO A 100 -2.00 4.42 5.46
CA PRO A 100 -3.45 4.38 5.54
C PRO A 100 -3.84 3.03 6.17
N ARG A 101 -4.71 3.04 7.18
CA ARG A 101 -5.34 1.79 7.63
C ARG A 101 -5.99 1.16 6.39
N GLN A 102 -5.64 -0.10 6.09
CA GLN A 102 -6.20 -0.84 4.97
C GLN A 102 -7.67 -1.18 5.25
N SER A 103 -8.53 -0.20 5.05
CA SER A 103 -9.98 -0.28 4.88
C SER A 103 -10.30 1.15 4.47
N GLU A 104 -10.52 1.45 3.20
CA GLU A 104 -11.69 0.98 2.49
C GLU A 104 -11.38 0.75 1.01
N ARG A 105 -12.09 -0.22 0.44
CA ARG A 105 -12.27 -0.42 -1.00
C ARG A 105 -12.30 0.93 -1.73
N GLY A 106 -11.19 1.26 -2.39
CA GLY A 106 -11.00 2.54 -3.07
C GLY A 106 -10.01 2.35 -4.20
N ALA A 107 -10.54 1.89 -5.33
CA ALA A 107 -9.88 1.66 -6.59
C ALA A 107 -8.98 2.84 -7.03
N TYR A 108 -7.69 2.59 -7.23
CA TYR A 108 -6.93 3.24 -8.30
C TYR A 108 -7.17 2.43 -9.57
N VAL A 109 -8.29 2.70 -10.23
CA VAL A 109 -8.54 2.30 -11.62
C VAL A 109 -7.74 3.22 -12.52
N ASN A 110 -6.52 2.81 -12.89
CA ASN A 110 -5.95 3.27 -14.15
C ASN A 110 -6.16 2.15 -15.17
N ASN A 111 -7.20 2.39 -15.95
CA ASN A 111 -7.61 1.61 -17.10
C ASN A 111 -6.52 1.68 -18.19
N THR A 112 -5.54 0.79 -18.12
CA THR A 112 -4.82 0.34 -19.32
C THR A 112 -5.37 -1.02 -19.69
N SER A 113 -6.29 -0.98 -20.63
CA SER A 113 -6.78 -2.09 -21.42
C SER A 113 -5.65 -3.02 -21.89
N SER A 114 -5.89 -4.32 -21.72
CA SER A 114 -5.36 -5.39 -22.56
C SER A 114 -3.84 -5.62 -22.55
N MET A 115 -3.34 -6.42 -21.61
CA MET A 115 -2.39 -7.50 -21.90
C MET A 115 -2.34 -8.42 -20.67
N GLY A 116 -2.36 -9.72 -20.88
CA GLY A 116 -2.20 -10.70 -19.80
C GLY A 116 -0.79 -10.72 -19.21
N SER A 117 -0.58 -11.70 -18.33
CA SER A 117 0.71 -12.23 -17.87
C SER A 117 1.32 -11.63 -16.60
N GLY A 118 1.23 -12.42 -15.52
CA GLY A 118 2.41 -12.98 -14.85
C GLY A 118 3.34 -12.06 -14.06
N GLY A 119 3.42 -12.29 -12.75
CA GLY A 119 4.57 -11.91 -11.92
C GLY A 119 4.15 -11.38 -10.54
N GLY A 120 4.66 -11.87 -9.40
CA GLY A 120 5.88 -12.66 -9.21
C GLY A 120 5.75 -13.57 -8.00
N GLY A 121 5.56 -14.85 -8.29
CA GLY A 121 5.64 -15.92 -7.32
C GLY A 121 5.10 -17.20 -7.93
N GLU A 122 5.98 -18.15 -8.22
CA GLU A 122 5.58 -19.55 -8.34
C GLU A 122 5.02 -20.00 -6.99
N CYS A 123 3.93 -20.76 -7.00
CA CYS A 123 3.38 -21.34 -5.78
C CYS A 123 4.47 -22.16 -5.08
N TYR A 124 4.89 -21.77 -3.87
CA TYR A 124 5.94 -22.49 -3.12
C TYR A 124 5.64 -23.98 -2.85
N LYS A 125 4.42 -24.44 -3.15
CA LYS A 125 4.01 -25.84 -2.97
C LYS A 125 4.05 -26.67 -4.26
N CYS A 126 3.76 -26.08 -5.42
CA CYS A 126 3.70 -26.80 -6.71
C CYS A 126 4.50 -26.13 -7.84
N HIS A 127 5.14 -25.01 -7.55
CA HIS A 127 5.88 -24.13 -8.45
C HIS A 127 5.08 -23.67 -9.68
N GLN A 128 3.75 -23.71 -9.61
CA GLN A 128 2.87 -23.22 -10.66
C GLN A 128 2.51 -21.75 -10.41
N ILE A 129 2.40 -20.99 -11.48
CA ILE A 129 1.97 -19.60 -11.44
C ILE A 129 0.43 -19.52 -11.48
N GLY A 130 -0.14 -18.39 -11.04
CA GLY A 130 -1.58 -18.13 -11.07
C GLY A 130 -2.31 -18.37 -9.75
N HIS A 131 -1.62 -18.88 -8.71
CA HIS A 131 -2.14 -18.97 -7.34
C HIS A 131 -0.98 -18.96 -6.33
N TRP A 132 -1.26 -18.66 -5.07
CA TRP A 132 -0.28 -18.67 -3.97
C TRP A 132 -0.35 -19.98 -3.18
N ALA A 133 0.68 -20.30 -2.39
CA ALA A 133 0.81 -21.59 -1.68
C ALA A 133 -0.37 -21.96 -0.77
N ARG A 134 -1.19 -20.99 -0.38
CA ARG A 134 -2.37 -21.19 0.48
C ARG A 134 -3.68 -21.39 -0.29
N ASP A 135 -3.74 -20.97 -1.56
CA ASP A 135 -4.78 -21.36 -2.54
C ASP A 135 -4.26 -22.42 -3.52
N CYS A 136 -3.24 -23.18 -3.11
CA CYS A 136 -2.74 -24.27 -3.94
C CYS A 136 -3.85 -25.30 -4.14
N PRO A 137 -4.36 -25.51 -5.37
CA PRO A 137 -5.47 -26.44 -5.63
C PRO A 137 -5.07 -27.91 -5.38
N GLY A 138 -3.79 -28.16 -5.11
CA GLY A 138 -3.22 -29.48 -4.85
C GLY A 138 -3.51 -30.06 -3.47
N LEU A 139 -4.79 -30.27 -3.13
CA LEU A 139 -5.17 -31.32 -2.16
C LEU A 139 -6.35 -32.21 -2.56
N THR A 140 -7.15 -31.87 -3.57
CA THR A 140 -7.98 -32.86 -4.27
C THR A 140 -8.18 -32.37 -5.70
N ALA A 141 -7.65 -33.13 -6.65
CA ALA A 141 -7.78 -32.88 -8.07
C ALA A 141 -9.26 -32.78 -8.49
N VAL A 142 -9.72 -31.57 -8.81
CA VAL A 142 -10.79 -31.38 -9.79
C VAL A 142 -10.21 -30.42 -10.83
N PRO A 143 -9.87 -30.88 -12.04
CA PRO A 143 -9.33 -29.98 -13.06
C PRO A 143 -10.39 -28.95 -13.46
N PRO A 144 -9.98 -27.71 -13.79
CA PRO A 144 -10.89 -26.69 -14.30
C PRO A 144 -11.30 -27.11 -15.71
N ALA A 145 -12.54 -27.56 -15.87
CA ALA A 145 -13.15 -27.65 -17.19
C ALA A 145 -13.34 -26.20 -17.71
N TYR A 146 -12.45 -25.83 -18.62
CA TYR A 146 -12.63 -24.76 -19.59
C TYR A 146 -13.99 -24.89 -20.31
N GLY A 147 -14.73 -23.79 -20.46
CA GLY A 147 -15.90 -23.70 -21.32
C GLY A 147 -17.11 -23.11 -20.60
N SER A 148 -17.31 -21.79 -20.63
CA SER A 148 -18.05 -21.05 -21.66
C SER A 148 -19.58 -21.17 -21.54
N SER A 149 -20.19 -20.03 -21.22
CA SER A 149 -21.41 -19.48 -21.84
C SER A 149 -22.64 -20.39 -22.04
N GLY A 150 -23.61 -20.24 -21.13
CA GLY A 150 -25.05 -20.21 -21.42
C GLY A 150 -25.73 -21.48 -21.95
N ARG A 151 -27.03 -21.59 -21.64
CA ARG A 151 -28.15 -22.06 -22.48
C ARG A 151 -29.16 -22.90 -21.66
N PHE A 152 -30.30 -22.26 -21.42
CA PHE A 152 -31.69 -22.75 -21.43
C PHE A 152 -32.00 -24.27 -21.33
N GLY A 153 -33.01 -24.57 -20.50
CA GLY A 153 -33.83 -25.80 -20.51
C GLY A 153 -33.39 -26.82 -19.46
N GLY A 154 -34.19 -27.34 -18.54
CA GLY A 154 -35.64 -27.47 -18.44
C GLY A 154 -35.94 -28.92 -18.01
N ILE A 155 -36.73 -29.10 -16.92
CA ILE A 155 -37.59 -30.27 -16.58
C ILE A 155 -36.90 -31.67 -16.50
N SER A 156 -37.09 -32.61 -15.55
CA SER A 156 -38.23 -33.04 -14.73
C SER A 156 -37.78 -34.02 -13.63
N LYS A 157 -38.47 -33.94 -12.47
CA LYS A 157 -39.00 -35.03 -11.61
C LYS A 157 -38.08 -35.94 -10.73
N PRO A 158 -38.57 -36.36 -9.54
CA PRO A 158 -37.82 -37.10 -8.51
C PRO A 158 -38.11 -38.61 -8.51
N GLN A 159 -37.23 -39.43 -7.91
CA GLN A 159 -37.59 -40.80 -7.51
C GLN A 159 -36.86 -41.28 -6.25
N PHE A 160 -37.67 -41.90 -5.38
CA PHE A 160 -37.45 -42.41 -4.02
C PHE A 160 -37.09 -43.90 -4.03
N SER A 161 -36.22 -44.34 -3.10
CA SER A 161 -36.19 -45.66 -2.40
C SER A 161 -34.78 -45.89 -1.83
N GLY A 162 -34.50 -46.15 -0.55
CA GLY A 162 -35.35 -46.67 0.53
C GLY A 162 -35.28 -48.20 0.58
N PHE A 163 -34.25 -48.75 1.24
CA PHE A 163 -34.21 -50.11 1.80
C PHE A 163 -33.65 -50.01 3.21
#